data_AF-A0A3B9A0P2-F1
#
_entry.id   AF-A0A3B9A0P2-F1
#
_cell.length_a   1.000
_cell.length_b   1.000
_cell.length_c   1.000
_cell.angle_alpha   90.00
_cell.angle_beta   90.00
_cell.angle_gamma   90.00
#
_symmetry.space_group_name_H-M   'P 1'
#
loop_
_entity.id
_entity.type
_entity.pdbx_description
1 polymer ?
#
loop_
_entity_poly.entity_id
_entity_poly.type
_entity_poly.pdbx_seq_one_letter_code
_entity_poly.pdbx_strand_id
1 'polypeptide(L)'
;APESLRELFSRIVFNVLVGNTDDHARNHAAFWDGERLALTPAYDICPQPRHGRTASQAMLIGADDRSSRIATCIAAAAYFLLSEQEAVAIVEKQIICLTEHWTTICDEAALSEVEGNLLWGNQFLNPYIFEDLPAGKLQKLAQLR
;
A
#
# COMPACT_ATOMS: atom_id res chain seq x y z
N ALA A 1 -8.18 2.27 19.43
CA ALA A 1 -7.44 3.37 18.81
C ALA A 1 -6.10 2.93 18.21
N PRO A 2 -5.18 2.23 18.93
CA PRO A 2 -3.92 1.78 18.34
C PRO A 2 -4.11 0.85 17.13
N GLU A 3 -5.05 -0.08 17.21
CA GLU A 3 -5.39 -0.97 16.09
C GLU A 3 -5.93 -0.20 14.88
N SER A 4 -6.74 0.84 15.10
CA SER A 4 -7.27 1.70 14.04
C SER A 4 -6.16 2.47 13.32
N LEU A 5 -5.17 3.01 14.05
CA LEU A 5 -4.03 3.70 13.44
C LEU A 5 -3.14 2.74 12.66
N ARG A 6 -2.88 1.55 13.20
CA ARG A 6 -2.15 0.49 12.51
C ARG A 6 -2.86 0.07 11.21
N GLU A 7 -4.19 -0.02 11.25
CA GLU A 7 -5.01 -0.34 10.09
C GLU A 7 -4.99 0.78 9.04
N LEU A 8 -5.10 2.06 9.44
CA LEU A 8 -4.97 3.19 8.52
C LEU A 8 -3.59 3.20 7.84
N PHE A 9 -2.52 2.99 8.60
CA PHE A 9 -1.18 2.85 8.03
C PHE A 9 -1.10 1.69 7.04
N SER A 10 -1.69 0.55 7.39
CA SER A 10 -1.74 -0.64 6.53
C SER A 10 -2.47 -0.37 5.22
N ARG A 11 -3.54 0.44 5.22
CA ARG A 11 -4.26 0.84 4.01
C ARG A 11 -3.44 1.74 3.10
N ILE A 12 -2.72 2.72 3.67
CA ILE A 12 -1.82 3.60 2.90
C ILE A 12 -0.74 2.78 2.22
N VAL A 13 -0.10 1.86 2.95
CA VAL A 13 0.90 0.95 2.39
C VAL A 13 0.28 0.12 1.27
N PHE A 14 -0.88 -0.49 1.49
CA PHE A 14 -1.54 -1.30 0.47
C PHE A 14 -1.84 -0.50 -0.79
N ASN A 15 -2.37 0.71 -0.66
CA ASN A 15 -2.66 1.61 -1.78
C ASN A 15 -1.39 1.95 -2.58
N VAL A 16 -0.26 2.17 -1.91
CA VAL A 16 1.04 2.33 -2.58
C VAL A 16 1.47 1.05 -3.31
N LEU A 17 1.34 -0.12 -2.67
CA LEU A 17 1.77 -1.40 -3.26
C LEU A 17 0.96 -1.81 -4.48
N VAL A 18 -0.33 -1.47 -4.54
CA VAL A 18 -1.23 -1.85 -5.64
C VAL A 18 -1.48 -0.72 -6.64
N GLY A 19 -0.80 0.41 -6.50
CA GLY A 19 -0.95 1.53 -7.42
C GLY A 19 -2.35 2.18 -7.37
N ASN A 20 -3.05 2.08 -6.23
CA ASN A 20 -4.26 2.84 -5.98
C ASN A 20 -3.86 4.27 -5.56
N THR A 21 -4.09 5.24 -6.43
CA THR A 21 -3.71 6.66 -6.20
C THR A 21 -4.89 7.56 -5.84
N ASP A 22 -6.12 7.06 -5.92
CA ASP A 22 -7.35 7.82 -5.66
C ASP A 22 -7.89 7.60 -4.25
N ASP A 23 -6.99 7.36 -3.29
CA ASP A 23 -7.35 7.20 -1.88
C ASP A 23 -7.61 8.55 -1.21
N HIS A 24 -8.79 9.11 -1.48
CA HIS A 24 -9.25 10.36 -0.88
C HIS A 24 -10.04 10.13 0.41
N ALA A 25 -10.23 11.17 1.22
CA ALA A 25 -10.84 11.06 2.55
C ALA A 25 -12.23 10.39 2.58
N ARG A 26 -12.99 10.42 1.47
CA ARG A 26 -14.30 9.75 1.36
C ARG A 26 -14.22 8.22 1.22
N ASN A 27 -13.03 7.68 0.94
CA ASN A 27 -12.77 6.23 0.85
C ASN A 27 -12.44 5.63 2.22
N HIS A 28 -12.52 6.46 3.27
CA HIS A 28 -12.38 6.04 4.65
C HIS A 28 -13.67 6.33 5.40
N ALA A 29 -14.19 5.31 6.08
CA ALA A 29 -15.34 5.43 6.96
C ALA A 29 -15.11 4.67 8.27
N ALA A 30 -15.86 5.06 9.28
CA ALA A 30 -15.89 4.39 10.57
C ALA A 30 -17.33 4.30 11.07
N PHE A 31 -17.68 3.17 11.67
CA PHE A 31 -18.85 3.05 12.52
C PHE A 31 -18.62 3.83 13.81
N TRP A 32 -19.68 4.45 14.31
CA TRP A 32 -19.68 5.19 15.57
C TRP A 32 -20.79 4.64 16.46
N ASP A 33 -20.43 4.17 17.65
CA ASP A 33 -21.38 3.61 18.63
C ASP A 33 -21.83 4.61 19.71
N GLY A 34 -21.32 5.85 19.67
CA GLY A 34 -21.55 6.86 20.71
C GLY A 34 -20.35 7.10 21.63
N GLU A 35 -19.36 6.21 21.63
CA GLU A 35 -18.14 6.31 22.44
C GLU A 35 -16.86 6.13 21.60
N ARG A 36 -16.87 5.20 20.64
CA ARG A 36 -15.68 4.77 19.88
C ARG A 36 -15.96 4.67 18.40
N LEU A 37 -14.93 5.03 17.64
CA LEU A 37 -14.88 4.81 16.20
C LEU A 37 -14.27 3.43 15.92
N ALA A 38 -14.91 2.67 15.05
CA ALA A 38 -14.39 1.43 14.49
C ALA A 38 -14.36 1.56 12.96
N LEU A 39 -13.18 1.41 12.35
CA LEU A 39 -13.06 1.52 10.90
C LEU A 39 -13.95 0.49 10.21
N THR A 40 -14.63 0.90 9.13
CA THR A 40 -15.28 -0.06 8.23
C THR A 40 -14.20 -0.92 7.55
N PRO A 41 -14.54 -2.07 6.96
CA PRO A 41 -13.66 -2.71 5.98
C PRO A 41 -13.17 -1.70 4.93
N ALA A 42 -11.97 -1.92 4.38
CA ALA A 42 -11.51 -1.11 3.26
C ALA A 42 -12.40 -1.34 2.04
N TYR A 43 -12.66 -0.28 1.27
CA TYR A 43 -13.50 -0.31 0.08
C TYR A 43 -12.95 0.64 -0.98
N ASP A 44 -13.49 0.55 -2.19
CA ASP A 44 -13.12 1.39 -3.34
C ASP A 44 -11.61 1.39 -3.65
N ILE A 45 -11.02 0.18 -3.63
CA ILE A 45 -9.63 -0.02 -4.03
C ILE A 45 -9.58 -0.31 -5.52
N CYS A 46 -9.09 0.65 -6.29
CA CYS A 46 -9.04 0.56 -7.75
C CYS A 46 -7.62 0.88 -8.24
N PRO A 47 -6.75 -0.12 -8.46
CA PRO A 47 -5.45 0.06 -9.10
C PRO A 47 -5.57 0.85 -10.41
N GLN A 48 -4.87 1.97 -10.53
CA GLN A 48 -5.01 2.86 -11.69
C GLN A 48 -3.85 2.70 -12.68
N PRO A 49 -4.10 2.75 -14.01
CA PRO A 49 -3.04 2.87 -15.00
C PRO A 49 -2.15 4.08 -14.72
N ARG A 50 -0.83 3.85 -14.68
CA ARG A 50 0.15 4.90 -14.39
C ARG A 50 0.78 5.39 -15.70
N HIS A 51 0.96 6.71 -15.81
CA HIS A 51 1.70 7.32 -16.89
C HIS A 51 3.01 7.88 -16.34
N GLY A 52 4.14 7.54 -16.97
CA GLY A 52 5.46 7.98 -16.53
C GLY A 52 6.06 7.14 -15.39
N ARG A 53 7.20 7.61 -14.86
CA ARG A 53 7.98 6.86 -13.86
C ARG A 53 7.50 7.01 -12.42
N THR A 54 6.79 8.09 -12.10
CA THR A 54 6.47 8.48 -10.72
C THR A 54 4.97 8.56 -10.52
N ALA A 55 4.47 8.34 -9.30
CA ALA A 55 3.11 8.76 -8.94
C ALA A 55 3.00 9.33 -7.53
N SER A 56 1.87 9.97 -7.28
CA SER A 56 1.49 10.58 -6.02
C SER A 56 0.12 10.09 -5.58
N GLN A 57 -0.09 9.99 -4.26
CA GLN A 57 -1.37 9.74 -3.64
C GLN A 57 -2.27 10.98 -3.69
N ALA A 58 -3.59 10.78 -3.62
CA ALA A 58 -4.57 11.87 -3.52
C ALA A 58 -4.38 12.70 -2.24
N MET A 59 -4.01 12.04 -1.14
CA MET A 59 -3.74 12.65 0.17
C MET A 59 -2.24 12.68 0.50
N LEU A 60 -1.85 13.61 1.38
CA LEU A 60 -0.52 13.61 1.98
C LEU A 60 -0.34 12.34 2.83
N ILE A 61 0.80 11.68 2.67
CA ILE A 61 1.17 10.50 3.46
C ILE A 61 1.83 10.95 4.77
N GLY A 62 2.74 11.92 4.69
CA GLY A 62 3.40 12.51 5.85
C GLY A 62 4.02 13.85 5.52
N ALA A 63 3.92 14.81 6.45
CA ALA A 63 4.29 16.21 6.23
C ALA A 63 3.73 16.73 4.89
N ASP A 64 4.59 17.20 3.99
CA ASP A 64 4.23 17.69 2.64
C ASP A 64 4.53 16.66 1.52
N ASP A 65 4.75 15.39 1.86
CA ASP A 65 5.03 14.31 0.90
C ASP A 65 3.80 13.42 0.68
N ARG A 66 3.48 13.23 -0.60
CA ARG A 66 2.43 12.32 -1.10
C ARG A 66 2.95 11.33 -2.14
N SER A 67 4.26 11.22 -2.32
CA SER A 67 4.84 10.32 -3.29
C SER A 67 4.50 8.87 -2.94
N SER A 68 4.03 8.09 -3.93
CA SER A 68 3.63 6.70 -3.74
C SER A 68 4.85 5.80 -3.61
N ARG A 69 5.55 5.90 -2.48
CA ARG A 69 6.80 5.18 -2.17
C ARG A 69 6.75 4.61 -0.75
N ILE A 70 7.36 3.44 -0.59
CA ILE A 70 7.47 2.78 0.71
C ILE A 70 8.29 3.65 1.69
N ALA A 71 9.35 4.31 1.22
CA ALA A 71 10.16 5.21 2.04
C ALA A 71 9.31 6.34 2.66
N THR A 72 8.38 6.91 1.88
CA THR A 72 7.44 7.94 2.35
C THR A 72 6.49 7.40 3.40
N CYS A 73 5.95 6.18 3.22
CA CYS A 73 5.14 5.53 4.25
C CYS A 73 5.93 5.31 5.55
N ILE A 74 7.15 4.78 5.47
CA ILE A 74 7.99 4.54 6.66
C ILE A 74 8.28 5.85 7.40
N ALA A 75 8.61 6.93 6.69
CA ALA A 75 8.82 8.24 7.29
C ALA A 75 7.59 8.79 8.03
N ALA A 76 6.38 8.39 7.60
CA ALA A 76 5.12 8.78 8.22
C ALA A 76 4.71 7.90 9.43
N ALA A 77 5.43 6.81 9.73
CA ALA A 77 5.02 5.81 10.74
C ALA A 77 4.72 6.41 12.13
N ALA A 78 5.49 7.42 12.55
CA ALA A 78 5.31 8.07 13.84
C ALA A 78 3.95 8.78 13.99
N TYR A 79 3.34 9.25 12.90
CA TYR A 79 1.99 9.85 12.93
C TYR A 79 0.90 8.81 13.27
N PHE A 80 1.19 7.53 13.05
CA PHE A 80 0.31 6.40 13.36
C PHE A 80 0.70 5.71 14.67
N LEU A 81 1.59 6.30 15.46
CA LEU A 81 2.13 5.74 16.71
C LEU A 81 2.80 4.38 16.52
N LEU A 82 3.43 4.19 15.36
CA LEU A 82 4.22 3.00 15.04
C LEU A 82 5.71 3.33 15.11
N SER A 83 6.48 2.37 15.62
CA SER A 83 7.93 2.33 15.40
C SER A 83 8.26 2.05 13.94
N GLU A 84 9.47 2.42 13.52
CA GLU A 84 9.97 2.08 12.19
C GLU A 84 9.96 0.56 11.96
N GLN A 85 10.30 -0.23 12.98
CA GLN A 85 10.30 -1.69 12.89
C GLN A 85 8.89 -2.25 12.65
N GLU A 86 7.87 -1.71 13.32
CA GLU A 86 6.48 -2.11 13.09
C GLU A 86 5.99 -1.73 11.69
N ALA A 87 6.35 -0.53 11.21
CA ALA A 87 6.02 -0.09 9.86
C ALA A 87 6.66 -0.99 8.79
N VAL A 88 7.96 -1.29 8.94
CA VAL A 88 8.69 -2.22 8.05
C VAL A 88 8.05 -3.60 8.06
N ALA A 89 7.64 -4.11 9.23
CA ALA A 89 6.97 -5.41 9.34
C ALA A 89 5.61 -5.45 8.63
N ILE A 90 4.85 -4.35 8.65
CA ILE A 90 3.58 -4.23 7.90
C ILE A 90 3.85 -4.28 6.39
N VAL A 91 4.80 -3.47 5.91
CA VAL A 91 5.17 -3.44 4.48
C VAL A 91 5.62 -4.81 4.00
N GLU A 92 6.54 -5.43 4.74
CA GLU A 92 7.04 -6.76 4.41
C GLU A 92 5.90 -7.78 4.32
N LYS A 93 5.04 -7.83 5.35
CA LYS A 93 3.93 -8.78 5.37
C LYS A 93 3.01 -8.63 4.16
N GLN A 94 2.71 -7.39 3.76
CA GLN A 94 1.85 -7.15 2.60
C GLN A 94 2.53 -7.50 1.27
N ILE A 95 3.82 -7.21 1.11
CA ILE A 95 4.57 -7.62 -0.10
C ILE A 95 4.61 -9.13 -0.24
N ILE A 96 4.92 -9.85 0.86
CA ILE A 96 4.92 -11.31 0.89
C ILE A 96 3.54 -11.85 0.51
N CYS A 97 2.48 -11.35 1.16
CA CYS A 97 1.10 -11.73 0.86
C CYS A 97 0.75 -11.52 -0.63
N LEU A 98 1.04 -10.34 -1.19
CA LEU A 98 0.78 -10.05 -2.60
C LEU A 98 1.54 -11.02 -3.52
N THR A 99 2.81 -11.30 -3.22
CA THR A 99 3.65 -12.17 -4.04
C THR A 99 3.22 -13.64 -3.96
N GLU A 100 2.90 -14.14 -2.76
CA GLU A 100 2.48 -15.53 -2.53
C GLU A 100 1.11 -15.83 -3.15
N HIS A 101 0.20 -14.85 -3.15
CA HIS A 101 -1.18 -15.04 -3.59
C HIS A 101 -1.47 -14.55 -5.02
N TRP A 102 -0.51 -13.90 -5.70
CA TRP A 102 -0.74 -13.26 -6.99
C TRP A 102 -1.36 -14.20 -8.04
N THR A 103 -0.74 -15.36 -8.26
CA THR A 103 -1.21 -16.34 -9.25
C THR A 103 -2.61 -16.85 -8.91
N THR A 104 -2.83 -17.23 -7.65
CA THR A 104 -4.14 -17.71 -7.19
C THR A 104 -5.24 -16.66 -7.38
N ILE A 105 -4.96 -15.39 -7.06
CA ILE A 105 -5.94 -14.31 -7.25
C ILE A 105 -6.18 -14.01 -8.74
N CYS A 106 -5.15 -14.09 -9.59
CA CYS A 106 -5.34 -13.96 -11.03
C CYS A 106 -6.28 -15.06 -11.57
N ASP A 107 -6.10 -16.29 -11.12
CA ASP A 107 -6.96 -17.42 -11.49
C ASP A 107 -8.41 -17.21 -11.01
N GLU A 108 -8.59 -16.80 -9.75
CA GLU A 108 -9.92 -16.49 -9.18
C GLU A 108 -10.61 -15.34 -9.91
N ALA A 109 -9.84 -14.34 -10.34
CA ALA A 109 -10.32 -13.21 -11.13
C ALA A 109 -10.49 -13.53 -12.63
N ALA A 110 -10.21 -14.76 -13.06
CA ALA A 110 -10.22 -15.21 -14.44
C ALA A 110 -9.33 -14.37 -15.38
N LEU A 111 -8.21 -13.87 -14.87
CA LEU A 111 -7.18 -13.20 -15.67
C LEU A 111 -6.35 -14.23 -16.41
N SER A 112 -6.06 -13.95 -17.68
CA SER A 112 -5.04 -14.68 -18.41
C SER A 112 -3.64 -14.41 -17.84
N GLU A 113 -2.71 -15.32 -18.10
CA GLU A 113 -1.29 -15.12 -17.76
C GLU A 113 -0.73 -13.80 -18.32
N VAL A 114 -1.16 -13.42 -19.53
CA VAL A 114 -0.76 -12.16 -20.17
C VAL A 114 -1.28 -10.95 -19.39
N GLU A 115 -2.54 -10.95 -18.97
CA GLU A 115 -3.10 -9.85 -18.16
C GLU A 115 -2.44 -9.77 -16.78
N GLY A 116 -2.22 -10.89 -16.11
CA GLY A 116 -1.49 -10.94 -14.85
C GLY A 116 -0.06 -10.37 -15.00
N ASN A 117 0.67 -10.80 -16.02
CA ASN A 117 2.01 -10.29 -16.31
C ASN A 117 2.01 -8.78 -16.66
N LEU A 118 0.95 -8.28 -17.29
CA LEU A 118 0.81 -6.85 -17.58
C LEU A 118 0.54 -6.02 -16.33
N LEU A 119 -0.19 -6.54 -15.34
CA LEU A 119 -0.47 -5.83 -14.09
C LEU A 119 0.72 -5.87 -13.11
N TRP A 120 1.45 -6.98 -13.09
CA TRP A 120 2.61 -7.18 -12.22
C TRP A 120 3.80 -6.30 -12.65
N GLY A 121 4.36 -5.55 -11.69
CA GLY A 121 5.40 -4.56 -11.96
C GLY A 121 4.90 -3.26 -12.59
N ASN A 122 3.60 -3.15 -12.92
CA ASN A 122 2.97 -1.93 -13.41
C ASN A 122 2.04 -1.32 -12.37
N GLN A 123 0.85 -1.88 -12.18
CA GLN A 123 -0.08 -1.44 -11.13
C GLN A 123 0.36 -2.01 -9.79
N PHE A 124 0.64 -3.31 -9.75
CA PHE A 124 1.06 -4.03 -8.55
C PHE A 124 2.58 -4.07 -8.46
N LEU A 125 3.12 -3.74 -7.28
CA LEU A 125 4.55 -3.75 -6.97
C LEU A 125 5.42 -3.01 -8.01
N ASN A 126 4.94 -1.84 -8.45
CA ASN A 126 5.66 -1.00 -9.40
C ASN A 126 7.08 -0.66 -8.89
N PRO A 127 8.14 -0.70 -9.73
CA PRO A 127 9.52 -0.43 -9.30
C PRO A 127 9.71 0.89 -8.55
N TYR A 128 8.95 1.93 -8.91
CA TYR A 128 9.02 3.25 -8.29
C TYR A 128 8.74 3.22 -6.79
N ILE A 129 7.90 2.29 -6.30
CA ILE A 129 7.54 2.26 -4.88
C ILE A 129 8.75 1.91 -3.98
N PHE A 130 9.79 1.32 -4.56
CA PHE A 130 11.01 0.92 -3.88
C PHE A 130 12.14 1.96 -3.95
N GLU A 131 11.95 3.06 -4.70
CA GLU A 131 12.95 4.14 -4.75
C GLU A 131 13.13 4.78 -3.35
N ASP A 132 14.36 5.24 -3.07
CA ASP A 132 14.81 5.82 -1.80
C ASP A 132 14.72 4.92 -0.56
N LEU A 133 14.50 3.62 -0.74
CA LEU A 133 14.64 2.68 0.37
C LEU A 133 16.12 2.51 0.76
N PRO A 134 16.45 2.52 2.06
CA PRO A 134 17.79 2.19 2.51
C PRO A 134 18.12 0.73 2.17
N ALA A 135 19.42 0.45 2.03
CA ALA A 135 19.89 -0.91 1.79
C ALA A 135 19.41 -1.83 2.92
N GLY A 136 18.70 -2.91 2.57
CA GLY A 136 18.09 -3.74 3.59
C GLY A 136 17.09 -4.76 3.06
N LYS A 137 16.31 -5.31 3.98
CA LYS A 137 15.36 -6.40 3.70
C LYS A 137 14.31 -6.02 2.65
N LEU A 138 13.71 -4.83 2.77
CA LEU A 138 12.68 -4.36 1.83
C LEU A 138 13.23 -4.15 0.41
N GLN A 139 14.47 -3.68 0.27
CA GLN A 139 15.11 -3.54 -1.04
C GLN A 139 15.37 -4.91 -1.70
N LYS A 140 15.68 -5.95 -0.91
CA LYS A 140 15.81 -7.32 -1.43
C LYS A 140 14.47 -7.87 -1.94
N LEU A 141 13.35 -7.51 -1.32
CA LEU A 141 12.02 -7.92 -1.79
C LEU A 141 11.68 -7.32 -3.16
N ALA A 142 12.24 -6.15 -3.51
CA ALA A 142 12.08 -5.57 -4.85
C ALA A 142 12.64 -6.45 -5.99
N GLN A 143 13.46 -7.45 -5.63
CA GLN A 143 14.10 -8.38 -6.55
C GLN A 143 13.34 -9.70 -6.71
N LEU A 144 12.28 -9.95 -5.92
CA LEU A 144 11.46 -11.17 -5.97
C LEU A 144 10.47 -11.18 -7.16
N ARG A 145 10.86 -10.60 -8.30
CA ARG A 145 10.01 -10.57 -9.50
C ARG A 145 9.90 -11.93 -10.16
#